data_AF-A0A971KTP7-F1
#
_entry.id   AF-A0A971KTP7-F1
#
_cell.length_a   1.000
_cell.length_b   1.000
_cell.length_c   1.000
_cell.angle_alpha   90.00
_cell.angle_beta   90.00
_cell.angle_gamma   90.00
#
_symmetry.space_group_name_H-M   'P 1'
#
loop_
_entity.id
_entity.type
_entity.pdbx_description
1 polymer ?
#
loop_
_entity_poly.entity_id
_entity_poly.type
_entity_poly.pdbx_seq_one_letter_code
_entity_poly.pdbx_strand_id
1 'polypeptide(L)'
;MSLSGTPGLNLGNLFEKGMDAVSKRGTDIEKRMAELQNQESISPEEMAMLNFQLGQYNALVESLSSISKSMNDMLKSLAQRAG
;
A
#
# COMPACT_ATOMS: atom_id res chain seq x y z
N MET A 1 28.19 2.58 -4.61
CA MET A 1 27.64 1.84 -5.77
C MET A 1 26.34 2.49 -6.17
N SER A 2 26.35 3.36 -7.19
CA SER A 2 25.13 3.88 -7.79
C SER A 2 24.54 2.81 -8.69
N LEU A 3 23.36 2.29 -8.35
CA LEU A 3 22.55 1.48 -9.27
C LEU A 3 22.01 2.42 -10.35
N SER A 4 22.80 2.65 -11.40
CA SER A 4 22.34 3.34 -12.61
C SER A 4 21.44 2.39 -13.40
N GLY A 5 20.13 2.58 -13.29
CA GLY A 5 19.17 1.77 -14.03
C GLY A 5 17.77 2.36 -14.18
N THR A 6 17.54 3.64 -13.85
CA THR A 6 16.49 4.52 -14.40
C THR A 6 16.56 5.87 -13.67
N PRO A 7 16.88 6.99 -14.34
CA PRO A 7 16.73 8.30 -13.73
C PRO A 7 15.22 8.57 -13.54
N GLY A 8 14.74 8.52 -12.30
CA GLY A 8 13.39 8.99 -11.97
C GLY A 8 12.59 8.15 -10.96
N LEU A 9 12.92 6.87 -10.73
CA LEU A 9 12.17 6.03 -9.80
C LEU A 9 13.02 5.59 -8.61
N ASN A 10 12.99 6.37 -7.53
CA ASN A 10 13.58 5.95 -6.27
C ASN A 10 12.63 4.94 -5.61
N LEU A 11 12.91 3.64 -5.78
CA LEU A 11 12.08 2.54 -5.28
C LEU A 11 11.89 2.60 -3.76
N GLY A 12 12.90 3.08 -3.02
CA GLY A 12 12.79 3.34 -1.59
C GLY A 12 11.72 4.38 -1.30
N ASN A 13 11.78 5.55 -1.96
CA ASN A 13 10.76 6.59 -1.81
C ASN A 13 9.37 6.13 -2.27
N LEU A 14 9.28 5.27 -3.30
CA LEU A 14 8.00 4.72 -3.76
C LEU A 14 7.41 3.78 -2.71
N PHE A 15 8.24 2.92 -2.11
CA PHE A 15 7.85 2.01 -1.06
C PHE A 15 7.45 2.76 0.22
N GLU A 16 8.24 3.75 0.67
CA GLU A 16 7.91 4.60 1.82
C GLU A 16 6.59 5.34 1.61
N LYS A 17 6.40 6.01 0.47
CA LYS A 17 5.14 6.68 0.14
C LYS A 17 3.97 5.72 0.05
N GLY A 18 4.20 4.52 -0.48
CA GLY A 18 3.20 3.47 -0.52
C GLY A 18 2.80 3.01 0.87
N MET A 19 3.78 2.84 1.76
CA MET A 19 3.55 2.42 3.15
C MET A 19 2.82 3.50 3.95
N ASP A 20 3.20 4.77 3.79
CA ASP A 20 2.49 5.92 4.36
C ASP A 20 1.03 5.98 3.87
N ALA A 21 0.81 5.76 2.57
CA ALA A 21 -0.53 5.76 1.99
C ALA A 21 -1.40 4.60 2.50
N VAL A 22 -0.82 3.39 2.63
CA VAL A 22 -1.48 2.23 3.22
C VAL A 22 -1.84 2.52 4.68
N SER A 23 -0.87 2.98 5.49
CA SER A 23 -1.10 3.27 6.91
C SER A 23 -2.20 4.33 7.09
N LYS A 24 -2.13 5.42 6.33
CA LYS A 24 -3.13 6.50 6.41
C LYS A 24 -4.52 6.01 6.01
N ARG A 25 -4.63 5.30 4.88
CA ARG A 25 -5.92 4.76 4.42
C ARG A 25 -6.48 3.71 5.38
N GLY A 26 -5.62 2.88 5.98
CA GLY A 26 -6.02 1.92 7.02
C GLY A 26 -6.66 2.64 8.21
N THR A 27 -5.98 3.66 8.76
CA THR A 27 -6.52 4.47 9.86
C THR A 27 -7.82 5.19 9.47
N ASP A 28 -7.92 5.74 8.26
CA ASP A 28 -9.13 6.40 7.78
C ASP A 28 -10.31 5.42 7.69
N ILE A 29 -10.06 4.20 7.19
CA ILE A 29 -11.07 3.13 7.11
C ILE A 29 -11.50 2.66 8.50
N GLU A 30 -10.56 2.45 9.41
CA GLU A 30 -10.87 2.09 10.81
C GLU A 30 -11.73 3.15 11.48
N LYS A 31 -11.36 4.42 11.32
CA LYS A 31 -12.15 5.55 11.84
C LYS A 31 -13.54 5.59 11.21
N ARG A 32 -13.65 5.40 9.90
CA ARG A 32 -14.94 5.37 9.21
C ARG A 32 -15.81 4.21 9.69
N MET A 33 -15.24 3.02 9.86
CA MET A 33 -15.97 1.87 10.42
C MET A 33 -16.44 2.15 11.85
N ALA A 34 -15.62 2.79 12.69
CA ALA A 34 -16.01 3.17 14.05
C ALA A 34 -17.13 4.23 14.05
N GLU A 35 -17.08 5.22 13.16
CA GLU A 35 -18.15 6.22 12.99
C GLU A 35 -19.47 5.55 12.60
N LEU A 36 -19.44 4.65 11.62
CA LEU A 36 -20.63 3.94 11.14
C LEU A 36 -21.20 2.98 12.19
N GLN A 37 -20.36 2.33 13.01
CA GLN A 37 -20.82 1.46 14.10
C GLN A 37 -21.57 2.22 15.20
N ASN A 38 -21.28 3.51 15.38
CA ASN A 38 -21.94 4.35 16.38
C ASN A 38 -23.21 5.04 15.85
N GLN A 39 -23.54 4.88 14.57
CA GLN A 39 -24.80 5.37 14.01
C GLN A 39 -25.93 4.36 14.19
N GLU A 40 -27.14 4.83 14.50
CA GLU A 40 -28.34 3.98 14.61
C GLU A 40 -28.73 3.31 13.29
N SER A 41 -28.37 3.92 12.15
CA SER A 41 -28.62 3.38 10.82
C SER A 41 -27.52 3.77 9.85
N ILE A 42 -27.00 2.79 9.12
CA ILE A 42 -26.00 3.01 8.06
C ILE A 42 -26.73 3.05 6.72
N SER A 43 -26.49 4.09 5.92
CA SER A 43 -27.08 4.17 4.58
C SER A 43 -26.37 3.25 3.57
N PRO A 44 -27.06 2.78 2.52
CA PRO A 44 -26.43 2.00 1.44
C PRO A 44 -25.28 2.74 0.75
N GLU A 45 -25.36 4.07 0.65
CA GLU A 45 -24.31 4.90 0.06
C GLU A 45 -23.03 4.90 0.92
N GLU A 46 -23.17 4.99 2.25
CA GLU A 46 -22.04 4.89 3.18
C GLU A 46 -21.38 3.50 3.14
N MET A 47 -22.18 2.44 3.03
CA MET A 47 -21.65 1.08 2.84
C MET A 47 -20.93 0.94 1.50
N ALA A 48 -21.45 1.51 0.42
CA ALA A 48 -20.81 1.47 -0.89
C ALA A 48 -19.46 2.23 -0.86
N MET A 49 -19.42 3.40 -0.23
CA MET A 49 -18.21 4.18 -0.04
C MET A 49 -17.17 3.42 0.79
N LEU A 50 -17.57 2.79 1.89
CA LEU A 50 -16.69 1.98 2.72
C LEU A 50 -16.10 0.80 1.94
N ASN A 51 -16.92 0.08 1.18
CA ASN A 51 -16.45 -1.03 0.33
C ASN A 51 -15.47 -0.54 -0.74
N PHE A 52 -15.72 0.63 -1.33
CA PHE A 52 -14.80 1.23 -2.28
C PHE A 52 -13.45 1.59 -1.64
N GLN A 53 -13.46 2.15 -0.43
CA GLN A 53 -12.25 2.45 0.33
C GLN A 53 -11.48 1.18 0.69
N LEU A 54 -12.16 0.14 1.14
CA LEU A 54 -11.56 -1.17 1.43
C LEU A 54 -10.94 -1.81 0.19
N GLY A 55 -11.62 -1.77 -0.96
CA GLY A 55 -11.08 -2.27 -2.22
C GLY A 55 -9.82 -1.53 -2.65
N GLN A 56 -9.83 -0.21 -2.52
CA GLN A 56 -8.65 0.62 -2.76
C GLN A 56 -7.49 0.34 -1.79
N TYR A 57 -7.78 0.10 -0.51
CA TYR A 57 -6.79 -0.28 0.48
C TYR A 57 -6.15 -1.63 0.14
N ASN A 58 -6.95 -2.64 -0.20
CA ASN A 58 -6.45 -3.95 -0.62
C ASN A 58 -5.54 -3.85 -1.85
N ALA A 59 -5.95 -3.09 -2.88
CA ALA A 59 -5.12 -2.90 -4.08
C ALA A 59 -3.76 -2.24 -3.77
N LEU A 60 -3.73 -1.29 -2.82
CA LEU A 60 -2.48 -0.67 -2.39
C LEU A 60 -1.59 -1.64 -1.62
N VAL A 61 -2.17 -2.44 -0.71
CA VAL A 61 -1.42 -3.46 0.04
C VAL A 61 -0.83 -4.51 -0.91
N GLU A 62 -1.60 -4.97 -1.89
CA GLU A 62 -1.13 -5.92 -2.92
C GLU A 62 -0.01 -5.33 -3.79
N SER A 63 -0.13 -4.06 -4.19
CA SER A 63 0.91 -3.34 -4.91
C SER A 63 2.19 -3.21 -4.09
N LEU A 64 2.07 -2.82 -2.82
CA LEU A 64 3.21 -2.70 -1.91
C LEU A 64 3.91 -4.05 -1.68
N SER A 65 3.13 -5.13 -1.55
CA SER A 65 3.65 -6.49 -1.45
C SER A 65 4.42 -6.90 -2.72
N SER A 66 3.89 -6.56 -3.90
CA SER A 66 4.54 -6.82 -5.19
C SER A 66 5.87 -6.04 -5.33
N ILE A 67 5.89 -4.79 -4.90
CA ILE A 67 7.11 -3.97 -4.86
C ILE A 67 8.13 -4.58 -3.89
N SER A 68 7.70 -4.97 -2.69
CA SER A 68 8.56 -5.61 -1.67
C SER A 68 9.20 -6.89 -2.19
N LYS A 69 8.39 -7.75 -2.83
CA LYS A 69 8.87 -8.98 -3.46
C LYS A 69 9.90 -8.68 -4.54
N SER A 70 9.62 -7.71 -5.41
CA SER A 70 10.55 -7.31 -6.48
C SER A 70 11.88 -6.80 -5.91
N MET A 71 11.85 -6.04 -4.82
CA MET A 71 13.06 -5.60 -4.11
C MET A 71 13.85 -6.79 -3.55
N ASN A 72 13.18 -7.72 -2.88
CA ASN A 72 13.80 -8.92 -2.34
C ASN A 72 14.44 -9.79 -3.43
N ASP A 73 13.74 -9.98 -4.56
CA ASP A 73 14.24 -10.76 -5.69
C ASP A 73 15.43 -10.07 -6.36
N MET A 74 15.43 -8.73 -6.45
CA MET A 74 16.60 -7.96 -6.89
C MET A 74 17.80 -8.14 -5.96
N LEU A 75 17.59 -8.07 -4.65
CA LEU A 75 18.67 -8.29 -3.67
C LEU A 75 19.24 -9.70 -3.76
N LYS A 76 18.40 -10.72 -3.91
CA LYS A 76 18.84 -12.11 -4.15
C LYS A 76 19.65 -12.23 -5.44
N SER A 77 19.19 -11.63 -6.54
CA SER A 77 19.91 -11.62 -7.82
C SER A 77 21.28 -10.95 -7.70
N LEU A 78 21.37 -9.82 -7.01
CA LEU A 78 22.64 -9.15 -6.74
C LEU A 78 23.59 -10.02 -5.91
N ALA A 79 23.09 -10.65 -4.85
CA ALA A 79 23.88 -11.54 -4.00
C ALA A 79 24.40 -12.76 -4.79
N GLN A 80 23.57 -13.36 -5.65
CA GLN A 80 23.96 -14.47 -6.51
C GLN A 80 25.00 -14.10 -7.57
N ARG A 81 25.01 -12.84 -8.04
CA ARG A 81 26.00 -12.35 -9.02
C ARG A 81 27.31 -11.90 -8.37
N ALA A 82 27.29 -11.60 -7.07
CA ALA A 82 28.47 -11.19 -6.31
C ALA A 82 29.21 -12.36 -5.63
N GLY A 83 28.53 -13.51 -5.47
CA GLY A 83 29.11 -14.77 -5.03
C GLY A 83 29.71 -15.60 -6.16
#